data_AF-A0A2A6PJD4-F1
#
_entry.id   AF-A0A2A6PJD4-F1
#
_cell.length_a   1.000
_cell.length_b   1.000
_cell.length_c   1.000
_cell.angle_alpha   90.00
_cell.angle_beta   90.00
_cell.angle_gamma   90.00
#
_symmetry.space_group_name_H-M   'P 1'
#
loop_
_entity.id
_entity.type
_entity.pdbx_description
1 polymer ?
#
loop_
_entity_poly.entity_id
_entity_poly.type
_entity_poly.pdbx_seq_one_letter_code
_entity_poly.pdbx_strand_id
1 'polypeptide(L)' 'MSAPDTNGRWLPIQIAPDECDLELGRLHKTGILPWSFPCRRRSGVWFNVWADEAVLISPSHWRVWRFHR' A
#
# COMPACT_ATOMS: atom_id res chain seq x y z
N MET A 1 -19.16 6.69 16.47
CA MET A 1 -17.82 6.10 16.66
C MET A 1 -17.00 6.41 15.42
N SER A 2 -16.25 7.51 15.43
CA SER A 2 -15.35 7.85 14.32
C SER A 2 -14.21 6.84 14.34
N ALA A 3 -14.00 6.12 13.23
CA ALA A 3 -12.83 5.24 13.09
C ALA A 3 -11.57 6.08 13.41
N PRO A 4 -10.63 5.55 14.22
CA PRO A 4 -9.42 6.28 14.57
C PRO A 4 -8.73 6.70 13.26
N ASP A 5 -8.20 7.91 13.24
CA ASP A 5 -7.51 8.51 12.13
C ASP A 5 -6.25 7.70 11.78
N THR A 6 -6.41 6.65 10.98
CA THR A 6 -5.33 5.83 10.42
C THR A 6 -4.53 6.56 9.35
N ASN A 7 -4.66 7.89 9.28
CA ASN A 7 -4.26 8.76 8.19
C ASN A 7 -2.72 8.95 8.18
N GLY A 8 -1.96 7.87 8.08
CA GLY A 8 -0.49 7.83 8.11
C GLY A 8 0.11 6.56 8.71
N ARG A 9 -0.71 5.71 9.37
CA ARG A 9 -0.25 4.48 10.01
C ARG A 9 -0.21 3.33 9.00
N TRP A 10 0.88 2.56 9.03
CA TRP A 10 0.98 1.30 8.30
C TRP A 10 0.01 0.25 8.87
N LEU A 11 -0.76 -0.38 8.00
CA LEU A 11 -1.72 -1.43 8.31
C LEU A 11 -1.25 -2.78 7.72
N PRO A 12 -1.63 -3.93 8.31
CA PRO A 12 -1.27 -5.24 7.77
C PRO A 12 -1.81 -5.46 6.35
N ILE A 13 -0.99 -6.05 5.46
CA ILE A 13 -1.38 -6.28 4.06
C ILE A 13 -2.64 -7.13 3.88
N GLN A 14 -2.94 -8.00 4.85
CA GLN A 14 -4.08 -8.91 4.81
C GLN A 14 -5.44 -8.18 4.77
N ILE A 15 -5.48 -6.96 5.31
CA ILE A 15 -6.69 -6.12 5.33
C ILE A 15 -6.64 -5.00 4.29
N ALA A 16 -5.70 -5.06 3.33
CA ALA A 16 -5.64 -4.07 2.27
C ALA A 16 -6.92 -4.09 1.43
N PRO A 17 -7.52 -2.94 1.10
CA PRO A 17 -8.66 -2.87 0.21
C PRO A 17 -8.26 -3.13 -1.24
N ASP A 18 -9.18 -3.71 -2.01
CA ASP A 18 -9.07 -3.76 -3.47
C ASP A 18 -9.46 -2.41 -4.10
N GLU A 19 -9.00 -2.19 -5.34
CA GLU A 19 -9.30 -1.01 -6.17
C GLU A 19 -8.95 0.37 -5.57
N CYS A 20 -8.13 0.40 -4.51
CA CYS A 20 -7.62 1.63 -3.89
C CYS A 20 -6.15 1.85 -4.22
N ASP A 21 -5.74 3.12 -4.37
CA ASP A 21 -4.32 3.47 -4.53
C ASP A 21 -3.64 3.49 -3.17
N LEU A 22 -2.71 2.57 -2.98
CA LEU A 22 -2.03 2.31 -1.72
C LEU A 22 -0.53 2.55 -1.88
N GLU A 23 0.08 3.10 -0.83
CA GLU A 23 1.51 2.98 -0.64
C GLU A 23 1.78 1.64 0.05
N LEU A 24 2.63 0.82 -0.55
CA LEU A 24 3.00 -0.49 -0.02
C LEU A 24 4.34 -0.43 0.67
N GLY A 25 4.52 -1.33 1.63
CA GLY A 25 5.74 -1.41 2.40
C GLY A 25 6.07 -2.83 2.85
N ARG A 26 7.35 -3.06 3.13
CA ARG A 26 7.86 -4.33 3.67
C ARG A 26 8.48 -4.08 5.02
N LEU A 27 8.39 -5.09 5.87
CA LEU A 27 9.07 -5.09 7.14
C LEU A 27 10.57 -5.19 6.91
N HIS A 28 11.31 -4.32 7.59
CA HIS A 28 12.77 -4.26 7.62
C HIS A 28 13.23 -4.10 9.07
N LYS A 29 14.53 -4.27 9.32
CA LYS A 29 15.12 -4.17 10.67
C LYS A 29 14.85 -2.82 11.36
N THR A 30 14.66 -1.77 10.56
CA THR A 30 14.50 -0.38 11.00
C THR A 30 13.05 0.11 10.92
N GLY A 31 12.10 -0.75 10.57
CA GLY A 31 10.68 -0.38 10.39
C GLY A 31 10.13 -0.80 9.03
N ILE A 32 9.11 -0.09 8.54
CA ILE A 32 8.53 -0.36 7.22
C ILE A 32 9.24 0.47 6.15
N LEU A 33 9.79 -0.20 5.14
CA LEU A 33 10.35 0.47 3.97
C LEU A 33 9.25 0.64 2.92
N PRO A 34 8.87 1.88 2.56
CA PRO A 34 7.87 2.14 1.52
C PRO A 34 8.41 1.89 0.12
N TRP A 35 7.50 1.56 -0.79
CA TRP A 35 7.73 1.62 -2.23
C TRP A 35 7.52 3.06 -2.72
N SER A 36 8.24 3.44 -3.76
CA SER A 36 8.23 4.81 -4.30
C SER A 36 7.06 5.09 -5.25
N PHE A 37 6.14 4.14 -5.46
CA PHE A 37 5.02 4.27 -6.39
C PHE A 37 3.71 3.74 -5.80
N PRO A 38 2.56 4.33 -6.18
CA PRO A 38 1.25 3.83 -5.80
C PRO A 38 0.99 2.46 -6.42
N CYS A 39 0.41 1.58 -5.62
CA CYS A 39 -0.02 0.26 -6.06
C CYS A 39 -1.51 0.07 -5.82
N ARG A 40 -2.17 -0.66 -6.72
CA ARG A 40 -3.59 -1.04 -6.59
C ARG A 40 -3.73 -2.56 -6.65
N ARG A 41 -4.54 -3.13 -5.76
CA ARG A 41 -4.88 -4.55 -5.80
C ARG A 41 -6.13 -4.76 -6.66
N ARG A 42 -6.03 -5.64 -7.64
CA ARG A 42 -7.17 -6.10 -8.46
C ARG A 42 -7.13 -7.63 -8.51
N SER A 43 -8.18 -8.29 -8.01
CA SER A 43 -8.29 -9.76 -7.99
C SER A 43 -7.05 -10.49 -7.42
N GLY A 44 -6.46 -9.93 -6.36
CA GLY A 44 -5.27 -10.48 -5.70
C GLY A 44 -3.92 -10.15 -6.35
N VAL A 45 -3.91 -9.46 -7.49
CA VAL A 45 -2.68 -9.01 -8.18
C VAL A 45 -2.43 -7.54 -7.86
N TRP A 46 -1.17 -7.19 -7.61
CA TRP A 46 -0.75 -5.80 -7.42
C TRP A 46 -0.33 -5.18 -8.74
N PHE A 47 -0.79 -3.95 -8.99
CA PHE A 47 -0.43 -3.16 -10.16
C PHE A 47 0.24 -1.87 -9.74
N ASN A 48 1.31 -1.46 -10.43
CA ASN A 48 1.82 -0.11 -10.37
C ASN A 48 0.82 0.83 -11.06
N VAL A 49 0.24 1.77 -10.33
CA VAL A 49 -0.82 2.65 -10.84
C VAL A 49 -0.31 3.62 -11.90
N TRP A 50 0.96 4.02 -11.85
CA TRP A 50 1.52 4.94 -12.84
C TRP A 50 1.77 4.30 -14.21
N ALA A 51 2.19 3.04 -14.21
CA ALA A 51 2.47 2.28 -15.44
C ALA A 51 1.27 1.45 -15.91
N ASP A 52 0.28 1.23 -15.05
CA ASP A 52 -0.82 0.25 -15.22
C ASP A 52 -0.30 -1.18 -15.49
N GLU A 53 0.84 -1.54 -14.88
CA GLU A 53 1.51 -2.83 -15.05
C GLU A 53 1.44 -3.67 -13.78
N ALA A 54 1.28 -4.99 -13.95
CA ALA A 54 1.34 -5.93 -12.83
C ALA A 54 2.76 -5.99 -12.24
N VAL A 55 2.86 -6.00 -10.92
CA VAL A 55 4.13 -6.05 -10.19
C VAL A 55 4.21 -7.30 -9.32
N LEU A 56 5.33 -8.01 -9.42
CA LEU A 56 5.61 -9.17 -8.58
C LEU A 56 6.28 -8.71 -7.28
N ILE A 57 5.46 -8.45 -6.26
CA ILE A 57 5.89 -7.96 -4.95
C ILE A 57 5.20 -8.73 -3.82
N SER A 58 5.88 -8.80 -2.67
CA SER A 58 5.35 -9.38 -1.43
C SER A 58 5.35 -8.34 -0.31
N PRO A 59 4.43 -7.35 -0.35
CA PRO A 59 4.30 -6.33 0.68
C PRO A 59 3.83 -6.96 2.00
N SER A 60 4.26 -6.39 3.13
CA SER A 60 3.76 -6.78 4.45
C SER A 60 2.79 -5.76 5.05
N HIS A 61 2.88 -4.51 4.62
CA HIS A 61 2.05 -3.42 5.10
C HIS A 61 1.58 -2.52 3.95
N TRP A 62 0.52 -1.76 4.23
CA TRP A 62 -0.02 -0.74 3.33
C TRP A 62 -0.43 0.50 4.11
N ARG A 63 -0.58 1.62 3.41
CA ARG A 63 -1.33 2.81 3.85
C ARG A 63 -1.93 3.48 2.62
N VAL A 64 -2.86 4.42 2.82
CA VAL A 64 -3.41 5.21 1.70
C VAL A 64 -2.29 5.95 1.00
N TRP A 65 -2.22 5.84 -0.34
CA TRP A 65 -1.28 6.63 -1.11
C TRP A 65 -1.60 8.11 -0.95
N ARG A 66 -0.64 8.86 -0.45
CA ARG A 66 -0.72 10.31 -0.38
C ARG A 66 0.18 10.86 -1.46
N PHE A 67 -0.40 11.54 -2.45
CA PHE A 67 0.39 12.38 -3.34
C PHE A 67 1.18 13.36 -2.46
N HIS A 68 2.49 13.16 -2.38
CA HIS A 68 3.38 14.15 -1.81
C HIS A 68 3.45 15.26 -2.86
N ARG A 69 2.80 16.37 -2.55
CA ARG A 69 2.80 17.58 -3.39
C ARG A 69 4.08 18.37 -3.17
#